data_AF-A0A382T6Z2-F1
#
_entry.id   AF-A0A382T6Z2-F1
#
_cell.length_a   1.000
_cell.length_b   1.000
_cell.length_c   1.000
_cell.angle_alpha   90.00
_cell.angle_beta   90.00
_cell.angle_gamma   90.00
#
_symmetry.space_group_name_H-M   'P 1'
#
loop_
_entity.id
_entity.type
_entity.pdbx_description
1 polymer ?
#
loop_
_entity_poly.entity_id
_entity_poly.type
_entity_poly.pdbx_seq_one_letter_code
_entity_poly.pdbx_strand_id
1 'polypeptide(L)'
;KMKVSFGMGVSARIPWIAFTAPEMQVSKGFYPVYLYYKEEETLILAYGISETEDYESNWPVEIMDSEQTIKSYFGKNVPRYGDSYVYKTYSVNVENNDVIFSNPVDKSVVLSSNIESDLNEILIRYKKIVSMEVKKEDSPLGHGLFYMEKQLEDFIIHNWDNTALGKKYDLIIEEGELVSQQYRTDIGSIDILAKDKKNGSYVVIELKKNQTSDDTVGQVARYMGWIKENKNDNNVKGIIIAGAFDKKLEYALKMVSNVEVFLYELDFKLTGFSK
;
A
#
# COMPACT_ATOMS: atom_id res chain seq x y z
N LYS A 1 -12.61 -14.72 -8.14
CA LYS A 1 -12.08 -16.09 -8.33
C LYS A 1 -11.65 -16.61 -6.96
N MET A 2 -11.98 -17.85 -6.62
CA MET A 2 -11.47 -18.50 -5.41
C MET A 2 -10.16 -19.21 -5.72
N LYS A 3 -9.16 -19.05 -4.87
CA LYS A 3 -7.88 -19.78 -4.91
C LYS A 3 -7.59 -20.33 -3.52
N VAL A 4 -6.95 -21.49 -3.46
CA VAL A 4 -6.62 -22.15 -2.19
C VAL A 4 -5.17 -22.63 -2.23
N SER A 5 -4.53 -22.68 -1.07
CA SER A 5 -3.28 -23.41 -0.91
C SER A 5 -3.19 -24.05 0.46
N PHE A 6 -2.83 -25.33 0.47
CA PHE A 6 -2.53 -26.10 1.67
C PHE A 6 -1.04 -26.46 1.77
N GLY A 7 -0.20 -25.83 0.93
CA GLY A 7 1.21 -26.16 0.74
C GLY A 7 1.45 -27.10 -0.44
N MET A 8 2.64 -27.02 -1.05
CA MET A 8 3.09 -27.94 -2.09
C MET A 8 4.09 -28.92 -1.47
N GLY A 9 3.73 -30.20 -1.38
CA GLY A 9 4.56 -31.25 -0.79
C GLY A 9 4.39 -31.36 0.74
N VAL A 10 4.83 -30.35 1.48
CA VAL A 10 4.65 -30.29 2.95
C VAL A 10 3.42 -29.44 3.27
N SER A 11 2.65 -29.86 4.28
CA SER A 11 1.47 -29.11 4.73
C SER A 11 1.87 -27.69 5.18
N ALA A 12 1.24 -26.67 4.61
CA ALA A 12 1.51 -25.29 4.93
C ALA A 12 1.22 -25.02 6.41
N ARG A 13 2.08 -24.22 7.05
CA ARG A 13 1.85 -23.71 8.41
C ARG A 13 0.60 -22.83 8.48
N ILE A 14 0.36 -22.08 7.40
CA ILE A 14 -0.79 -21.20 7.24
C ILE A 14 -1.46 -21.54 5.90
N PRO A 15 -2.36 -22.54 5.87
CA PRO A 15 -3.23 -22.74 4.71
C PRO A 15 -4.14 -21.54 4.51
N TRP A 16 -4.47 -21.26 3.25
CA TRP A 16 -5.28 -20.09 2.93
C TRP A 16 -6.29 -20.33 1.82
N ILE A 17 -7.38 -19.56 1.86
CA ILE A 17 -8.41 -19.48 0.82
C ILE A 17 -8.59 -18.00 0.48
N ALA A 18 -8.20 -17.59 -0.73
CA ALA A 18 -8.24 -16.21 -1.19
C ALA A 18 -9.33 -15.98 -2.24
N PHE A 19 -9.93 -14.81 -2.21
CA PHE A 19 -11.00 -14.40 -3.13
C PHE A 19 -10.55 -13.17 -3.94
N THR A 20 -10.06 -13.37 -5.16
CA THR A 20 -9.50 -12.28 -5.96
C THR A 20 -10.48 -11.76 -7.00
N ALA A 21 -10.41 -10.47 -7.33
CA ALA A 21 -11.01 -9.93 -8.54
C ALA A 21 -10.31 -10.47 -9.81
N PRO A 22 -10.92 -10.35 -11.01
CA PRO A 22 -10.31 -10.83 -12.27
C PRO A 22 -8.92 -10.29 -12.57
N GLU A 23 -8.70 -9.01 -12.26
CA GLU A 23 -7.48 -8.22 -12.45
C GLU A 23 -6.43 -8.47 -11.36
N MET A 24 -6.79 -9.10 -10.25
CA MET A 24 -5.89 -9.34 -9.12
C MET A 24 -5.37 -10.77 -9.05
N GLN A 25 -4.16 -10.92 -8.52
CA GLN A 25 -3.53 -12.21 -8.24
C GLN A 25 -3.19 -12.33 -6.75
N VAL A 26 -3.08 -13.58 -6.27
CA VAL A 26 -2.67 -13.82 -4.87
C VAL A 26 -1.24 -13.31 -4.64
N SER A 27 -0.39 -13.43 -5.66
CA SER A 27 0.98 -12.92 -5.66
C SER A 27 1.09 -11.43 -5.94
N LYS A 28 0.00 -10.74 -6.31
CA LYS A 28 0.01 -9.34 -6.69
C LYS A 28 -1.40 -8.75 -6.56
N GLY A 29 -1.68 -8.13 -5.41
CA GLY A 29 -2.98 -7.54 -5.13
C GLY A 29 -3.36 -7.54 -3.65
N PHE A 30 -4.55 -7.00 -3.38
CA PHE A 30 -5.23 -7.09 -2.10
C PHE A 30 -6.55 -7.84 -2.28
N TYR A 31 -6.94 -8.67 -1.31
CA TYR A 31 -8.08 -9.57 -1.49
C TYR A 31 -8.57 -10.11 -0.14
N PRO A 32 -9.88 -10.38 0.01
CA PRO A 32 -10.37 -11.13 1.16
C PRO A 32 -9.70 -12.51 1.20
N VAL A 33 -9.23 -12.91 2.37
CA VAL A 33 -8.53 -14.18 2.55
C VAL A 33 -8.86 -14.80 3.90
N TYR A 34 -9.11 -16.11 3.89
CA TYR A 34 -9.05 -16.93 5.09
C TYR A 34 -7.63 -17.43 5.30
N LEU A 35 -7.11 -17.28 6.50
CA LEU A 35 -5.78 -17.71 6.93
C LEU A 35 -5.94 -18.59 8.16
N TYR A 36 -5.55 -19.86 8.07
CA TYR A 36 -5.59 -20.76 9.21
C TYR A 36 -4.22 -20.87 9.88
N TYR A 37 -4.05 -20.17 10.99
CA TYR A 37 -2.85 -20.21 11.82
C TYR A 37 -2.91 -21.46 12.71
N LYS A 38 -2.26 -22.54 12.24
CA LYS A 38 -2.35 -23.86 12.88
C LYS A 38 -1.74 -23.92 14.28
N GLU A 39 -0.61 -23.23 14.49
CA GLU A 39 0.06 -23.23 15.80
C GLU A 39 -0.80 -22.53 16.86
N GLU A 40 -1.60 -21.56 16.43
CA GLU A 40 -2.50 -20.78 17.27
C GLU A 40 -3.95 -21.30 17.26
N GLU A 41 -4.23 -22.37 16.52
CA GLU A 41 -5.57 -22.94 16.34
C GLU A 41 -6.63 -21.87 15.99
N THR A 42 -6.22 -20.89 15.18
CA THR A 42 -7.01 -19.68 14.90
C THR A 42 -7.22 -19.51 13.39
N LEU A 43 -8.48 -19.47 12.98
CA LEU A 43 -8.88 -19.07 11.64
C LEU A 43 -9.14 -17.57 11.62
N ILE A 44 -8.51 -16.86 10.69
CA ILE A 44 -8.69 -15.42 10.50
C ILE A 44 -9.31 -15.19 9.12
N LEU A 45 -10.43 -14.46 9.07
CA LEU A 45 -10.87 -13.78 7.87
C LEU A 45 -10.23 -12.40 7.85
N ALA A 46 -9.51 -12.09 6.78
CA ALA A 46 -8.64 -10.92 6.72
C ALA A 46 -8.83 -10.10 5.44
N TYR A 47 -8.52 -8.82 5.56
CA TYR A 47 -8.16 -7.94 4.45
C TYR A 47 -6.72 -8.27 4.04
N GLY A 48 -6.60 -9.24 3.14
CA GLY A 48 -5.31 -9.79 2.71
C GLY A 48 -4.52 -8.84 1.83
N ILE A 49 -3.20 -8.81 2.04
CA ILE A 49 -2.22 -8.12 1.20
C ILE A 49 -1.24 -9.19 0.68
N SER A 50 -0.94 -9.13 -0.61
CA SER A 50 0.10 -9.96 -1.24
C SER A 50 1.46 -9.72 -0.59
N GLU A 51 2.19 -10.79 -0.27
CA GLU A 51 3.57 -10.72 0.22
C GLU A 51 4.62 -10.91 -0.90
N THR A 52 4.19 -11.23 -2.13
CA THR A 52 5.11 -11.65 -3.21
C THR A 52 5.49 -10.49 -4.10
N GLU A 53 4.49 -9.79 -4.64
CA GLU A 53 4.66 -8.57 -5.42
C GLU A 53 3.75 -7.49 -4.83
N ASP A 54 4.29 -6.28 -4.82
CA ASP A 54 3.57 -5.08 -4.45
C ASP A 54 2.46 -4.80 -5.48
N TYR A 55 1.35 -4.30 -4.97
CA TYR A 55 0.26 -3.79 -5.78
C TYR A 55 0.18 -2.28 -5.60
N GLU A 56 -0.04 -1.57 -6.72
CA GLU A 56 0.00 -0.11 -6.77
C GLU A 56 -1.14 0.55 -5.96
N SER A 57 -2.15 -0.24 -5.59
CA SER A 57 -3.22 0.14 -4.66
C SER A 57 -3.30 -0.83 -3.48
N ASN A 58 -3.96 -0.40 -2.40
CA ASN A 58 -4.19 -1.24 -1.23
C ASN A 58 -5.65 -1.09 -0.76
N TRP A 59 -6.01 -1.75 0.33
CA TRP A 59 -7.25 -1.49 1.02
C TRP A 59 -7.40 0.01 1.34
N PRO A 60 -8.61 0.59 1.25
CA PRO A 60 -8.85 1.97 1.60
C PRO A 60 -8.34 2.31 3.00
N VAL A 61 -7.88 3.55 3.18
CA VAL A 61 -7.30 4.04 4.45
C VAL A 61 -8.25 3.83 5.62
N GLU A 62 -9.56 3.90 5.39
CA GLU A 62 -10.58 3.66 6.42
C GLU A 62 -10.49 2.25 7.02
N ILE A 63 -10.08 1.25 6.25
CA ILE A 63 -9.86 -0.13 6.74
C ILE A 63 -8.51 -0.24 7.43
N MET A 64 -7.47 0.38 6.86
CA MET A 64 -6.12 0.33 7.39
C MET A 64 -6.02 1.00 8.77
N ASP A 65 -6.80 2.06 8.99
CA ASP A 65 -6.82 2.80 10.26
C ASP A 65 -7.76 2.18 11.31
N SER A 66 -8.82 1.46 10.89
CA SER A 66 -9.80 0.88 11.80
C SER A 66 -9.43 -0.51 12.30
N GLU A 67 -8.69 -1.27 11.50
CA GLU A 67 -8.36 -2.66 11.77
C GLU A 67 -6.92 -2.82 12.22
N GLN A 68 -6.69 -3.75 13.15
CA GLN A 68 -5.34 -4.13 13.53
C GLN A 68 -4.73 -5.12 12.52
N THR A 69 -3.41 -5.05 12.34
CA THR A 69 -2.67 -6.05 11.56
C THR A 69 -2.68 -7.41 12.26
N ILE A 70 -2.48 -8.49 11.52
CA ILE A 70 -2.39 -9.84 12.09
C ILE A 70 -1.19 -9.96 13.05
N LYS A 71 -0.07 -9.31 12.72
CA LYS A 71 1.11 -9.20 13.60
C LYS A 71 0.75 -8.56 14.94
N SER A 72 -0.05 -7.48 14.91
CA SER A 72 -0.53 -6.80 16.12
C SER A 72 -1.51 -7.67 16.91
N TYR A 73 -2.46 -8.32 16.24
CA TYR A 73 -3.44 -9.21 16.86
C TYR A 73 -2.80 -10.34 17.66
N PHE A 74 -1.78 -10.99 17.10
CA PHE A 74 -1.05 -12.04 17.83
C PHE A 74 0.00 -11.49 18.81
N GLY A 75 0.32 -10.20 18.76
CA GLY A 75 1.38 -9.58 19.57
C GLY A 75 2.78 -10.13 19.26
N LYS A 76 2.97 -10.75 18.09
CA LYS A 76 4.24 -11.36 17.67
C LYS A 76 4.37 -11.39 16.15
N ASN A 77 5.60 -11.53 15.67
CA ASN A 77 5.83 -11.84 14.26
C ASN A 77 5.22 -13.20 13.91
N VAL A 78 4.55 -13.24 12.76
CA VAL A 78 3.96 -14.46 12.21
C VAL A 78 4.67 -14.88 10.93
N PRO A 79 4.67 -16.18 10.57
CA PRO A 79 5.41 -16.67 9.42
C PRO A 79 5.02 -16.04 8.08
N ARG A 80 3.73 -15.69 7.92
CA ARG A 80 3.15 -15.09 6.71
C ARG A 80 1.93 -14.25 7.05
N TYR A 81 1.62 -13.33 6.14
CA TYR A 81 0.49 -12.40 6.13
C TYR A 81 0.43 -11.46 7.34
N GLY A 82 1.58 -11.20 7.98
CA GLY A 82 1.63 -10.39 9.20
C GLY A 82 1.08 -8.97 9.03
N ASP A 83 1.26 -8.39 7.84
CA ASP A 83 0.85 -7.01 7.53
C ASP A 83 -0.56 -6.92 6.91
N SER A 84 -1.24 -8.07 6.75
CA SER A 84 -2.68 -8.08 6.44
C SER A 84 -3.51 -7.67 7.66
N TYR A 85 -4.72 -7.17 7.43
CA TYR A 85 -5.58 -6.66 8.51
C TYR A 85 -6.66 -7.67 8.92
N VAL A 86 -6.89 -7.80 10.22
CA VAL A 86 -7.90 -8.70 10.78
C VAL A 86 -9.29 -8.15 10.52
N TYR A 87 -10.19 -8.95 9.95
CA TYR A 87 -11.62 -8.63 9.89
C TYR A 87 -12.42 -9.42 10.93
N LYS A 88 -12.23 -10.75 10.98
CA LYS A 88 -12.85 -11.64 11.97
C LYS A 88 -11.91 -12.78 12.36
N THR A 89 -12.06 -13.29 13.58
CA THR A 89 -11.25 -14.39 14.10
C THR A 89 -12.14 -15.46 14.73
N TYR A 90 -11.71 -16.71 14.59
CA TYR A 90 -12.42 -17.88 15.10
C TYR A 90 -11.40 -18.86 15.69
N SER A 91 -11.59 -19.27 16.94
CA SER A 91 -10.86 -20.40 17.52
C SER A 91 -11.41 -21.70 16.91
N VAL A 92 -10.50 -22.59 16.52
CA VAL A 92 -10.80 -23.83 15.81
C VAL A 92 -10.52 -25.00 16.74
N ASN A 93 -11.54 -25.79 17.05
CA ASN A 93 -11.40 -27.06 17.77
C ASN A 93 -11.85 -28.20 16.88
N VAL A 94 -11.13 -29.33 16.92
CA VAL A 94 -11.51 -30.54 16.19
C VAL A 94 -11.92 -31.60 17.21
N GLU A 95 -13.20 -31.95 17.22
CA GLU A 95 -13.77 -32.96 18.10
C GLU A 95 -14.48 -34.03 17.27
N ASN A 96 -14.16 -35.31 17.48
CA ASN A 96 -14.82 -36.43 16.79
C ASN A 96 -14.88 -36.29 15.25
N ASN A 97 -13.84 -35.70 14.65
CA ASN A 97 -13.74 -35.42 13.21
C ASN A 97 -14.65 -34.28 12.71
N ASP A 98 -15.34 -33.59 13.60
CA ASP A 98 -16.07 -32.36 13.34
C ASP A 98 -15.23 -31.13 13.73
N VAL A 99 -15.38 -30.04 12.97
CA VAL A 99 -14.69 -28.78 13.23
C VAL A 99 -15.66 -27.82 13.89
N ILE A 100 -15.32 -27.37 15.10
CA ILE A 100 -16.10 -26.43 15.90
C ILE A 100 -15.38 -25.09 15.89
N PHE A 101 -16.10 -24.05 15.47
CA PHE A 101 -15.63 -22.67 15.54
C PHE A 101 -16.20 -22.00 16.77
N SER A 102 -15.39 -21.20 17.44
CA SER A 102 -15.82 -20.39 18.58
C SER A 102 -15.21 -19.00 18.56
N ASN A 103 -15.90 -18.04 19.19
CA ASN A 103 -15.36 -16.70 19.35
C ASN A 103 -14.15 -16.76 20.32
N PRO A 104 -12.97 -16.26 19.95
CA PRO A 104 -11.78 -16.33 20.78
C PRO A 104 -11.94 -15.67 22.15
N VAL A 105 -12.81 -14.66 22.27
CA VAL A 105 -13.01 -13.84 23.47
C VAL A 105 -13.99 -14.48 24.44
N ASP A 106 -15.23 -14.71 24.01
CA ASP A 106 -16.31 -15.18 24.89
C ASP A 106 -16.55 -16.69 24.82
N LYS A 107 -15.84 -17.41 23.95
CA LYS A 107 -15.92 -18.86 23.72
C LYS A 107 -17.29 -19.35 23.23
N SER A 108 -18.18 -18.45 22.82
CA SER A 108 -19.44 -18.83 22.20
C SER A 108 -19.21 -19.58 20.89
N VAL A 109 -20.02 -20.62 20.64
CA VAL A 109 -19.95 -21.39 19.40
C VAL A 109 -20.42 -20.52 18.23
N VAL A 110 -19.64 -20.51 17.15
CA VAL A 110 -19.93 -19.80 15.91
C VAL A 110 -20.46 -20.80 14.89
N LEU A 111 -21.66 -20.57 14.38
CA LEU A 111 -22.28 -21.44 13.39
C LEU A 111 -21.72 -21.15 12.00
N SER A 112 -21.77 -22.15 11.11
CA SER A 112 -21.31 -22.00 9.72
C SER A 112 -22.02 -20.85 8.98
N SER A 113 -23.28 -20.57 9.32
CA SER A 113 -24.04 -19.44 8.76
C SER A 113 -23.48 -18.08 9.18
N ASN A 114 -22.87 -17.97 10.37
CA ASN A 114 -22.20 -16.74 10.79
C ASN A 114 -20.92 -16.53 9.97
N ILE A 115 -20.12 -17.57 9.79
CA ILE A 115 -18.89 -17.53 8.98
C ILE A 115 -19.21 -17.16 7.52
N GLU A 116 -20.29 -17.73 6.97
CA GLU A 116 -20.76 -17.39 5.62
C GLU A 116 -21.23 -15.93 5.54
N SER A 117 -21.94 -15.44 6.56
CA SER A 117 -22.37 -14.04 6.63
C SER A 117 -21.16 -13.09 6.67
N ASP A 118 -20.16 -13.38 7.51
CA ASP A 118 -18.95 -12.59 7.63
C ASP A 118 -18.17 -12.55 6.29
N LEU A 119 -18.06 -13.69 5.61
CA LEU A 119 -17.47 -13.77 4.28
C LEU A 119 -18.24 -12.91 3.26
N ASN A 120 -19.57 -13.02 3.24
CA ASN A 120 -20.39 -12.25 2.31
C ASN A 120 -20.23 -10.75 2.54
N GLU A 121 -20.16 -10.30 3.79
CA GLU A 121 -19.99 -8.88 4.11
C GLU A 121 -18.65 -8.34 3.59
N ILE A 122 -17.53 -9.03 3.85
CA ILE A 122 -16.22 -8.59 3.35
C ILE A 122 -16.15 -8.64 1.82
N LEU A 123 -16.78 -9.63 1.18
CA LEU A 123 -16.85 -9.74 -0.28
C LEU A 123 -17.66 -8.60 -0.91
N ILE A 124 -18.78 -8.19 -0.29
CA ILE A 124 -19.58 -7.04 -0.74
C ILE A 124 -18.75 -5.76 -0.65
N ARG A 125 -18.04 -5.54 0.46
CA ARG A 125 -17.13 -4.40 0.65
C ARG A 125 -16.03 -4.39 -0.42
N TYR A 126 -15.34 -5.52 -0.59
CA TYR A 126 -14.30 -5.69 -1.59
C TYR A 126 -14.80 -5.41 -3.00
N LYS A 127 -15.96 -5.97 -3.39
CA LYS A 127 -16.56 -5.72 -4.70
C LYS A 127 -16.84 -4.24 -4.92
N LYS A 128 -17.29 -3.50 -3.90
CA LYS A 128 -17.53 -2.05 -3.98
C LYS A 128 -16.22 -1.29 -4.23
N ILE A 129 -15.16 -1.63 -3.50
CA ILE A 129 -13.82 -1.01 -3.62
C ILE A 129 -13.27 -1.25 -5.02
N VAL A 130 -13.19 -2.52 -5.43
CA VAL A 130 -12.68 -2.90 -6.75
C VAL A 130 -13.51 -2.31 -7.87
N SER A 131 -14.85 -2.28 -7.74
CA SER A 131 -15.69 -1.65 -8.77
C SER A 131 -15.46 -0.13 -8.87
N MET A 132 -15.05 0.53 -7.80
CA MET A 132 -14.69 1.95 -7.83
C MET A 132 -13.31 2.17 -8.45
N GLU A 133 -12.34 1.30 -8.16
CA GLU A 133 -11.02 1.30 -8.79
C GLU A 133 -11.11 1.01 -10.28
N VAL A 134 -11.79 -0.08 -10.67
CA VAL A 134 -12.04 -0.43 -12.07
C VAL A 134 -12.79 0.69 -12.80
N LYS A 135 -13.78 1.35 -12.17
CA LYS A 135 -14.44 2.51 -12.81
C LYS A 135 -13.54 3.72 -12.95
N LYS A 136 -12.57 3.91 -12.05
CA LYS A 136 -11.55 4.94 -12.20
C LYS A 136 -10.62 4.54 -13.34
N GLU A 137 -10.00 3.37 -13.28
CA GLU A 137 -9.03 2.84 -14.24
C GLU A 137 -9.61 2.66 -15.65
N ASP A 138 -10.71 1.93 -15.84
CA ASP A 138 -11.35 1.71 -17.16
C ASP A 138 -11.98 2.96 -17.78
N SER A 139 -12.03 4.07 -17.05
CA SER A 139 -12.27 5.34 -17.72
C SER A 139 -11.04 5.66 -18.59
N PRO A 140 -11.20 6.15 -19.83
CA PRO A 140 -10.07 6.61 -20.64
C PRO A 140 -9.17 7.60 -19.89
N LEU A 141 -9.74 8.34 -18.93
CA LEU A 141 -8.99 9.16 -18.01
C LEU A 141 -8.16 8.34 -17.01
N GLY A 142 -8.67 7.31 -16.35
CA GLY A 142 -7.93 6.56 -15.32
C GLY A 142 -6.72 5.79 -15.82
N HIS A 143 -6.87 5.04 -16.91
CA HIS A 143 -5.75 4.38 -17.58
C HIS A 143 -4.69 5.40 -18.04
N GLY A 144 -5.14 6.53 -18.61
CA GLY A 144 -4.23 7.63 -18.96
C GLY A 144 -3.55 8.27 -17.75
N LEU A 145 -4.31 8.46 -16.66
CA LEU A 145 -3.85 9.05 -15.41
C LEU A 145 -2.81 8.15 -14.73
N PHE A 146 -3.01 6.84 -14.64
CA PHE A 146 -2.02 5.92 -14.08
C PHE A 146 -0.71 5.93 -14.88
N TYR A 147 -0.82 5.85 -16.20
CA TYR A 147 0.34 5.93 -17.09
C TYR A 147 1.10 7.25 -16.92
N MET A 148 0.40 8.37 -16.71
CA MET A 148 1.02 9.68 -16.52
C MET A 148 1.82 9.83 -15.22
N GLU A 149 1.41 9.21 -14.11
CA GLU A 149 2.13 9.32 -12.83
C GLU A 149 3.49 8.61 -12.91
N LYS A 150 3.48 7.36 -13.41
CA LYS A 150 4.71 6.63 -13.67
C LYS A 150 5.59 7.34 -14.71
N GLN A 151 4.99 7.86 -15.79
CA GLN A 151 5.73 8.62 -16.79
C GLN A 151 6.34 9.91 -16.23
N LEU A 152 5.66 10.58 -15.30
CA LEU A 152 6.18 11.77 -14.63
C LEU A 152 7.38 11.41 -13.75
N GLU A 153 7.27 10.34 -12.98
CA GLU A 153 8.38 9.81 -12.17
C GLU A 153 9.58 9.43 -13.04
N ASP A 154 9.37 8.61 -14.06
CA ASP A 154 10.40 8.22 -15.02
C ASP A 154 11.02 9.47 -15.65
N PHE A 155 10.22 10.44 -16.08
CA PHE A 155 10.71 11.68 -16.67
C PHE A 155 11.61 12.48 -15.69
N ILE A 156 11.19 12.61 -14.42
CA ILE A 156 11.97 13.31 -13.39
C ILE A 156 13.30 12.59 -13.14
N ILE A 157 13.30 11.26 -13.01
CA ILE A 157 14.50 10.46 -12.80
C ILE A 157 15.46 10.57 -13.99
N HIS A 158 14.98 10.38 -15.22
CA HIS A 158 15.80 10.44 -16.43
C HIS A 158 16.41 11.84 -16.66
N ASN A 159 15.72 12.89 -16.21
CA ASN A 159 16.18 14.27 -16.36
C ASN A 159 16.69 14.88 -15.06
N TRP A 160 17.01 14.05 -14.05
CA TRP A 160 17.24 14.49 -12.67
C TRP A 160 18.19 15.68 -12.59
N ASP A 161 19.37 15.57 -13.20
CA ASP A 161 20.43 16.59 -13.20
C ASP A 161 20.00 17.93 -13.83
N ASN A 162 18.98 17.90 -14.70
CA ASN A 162 18.42 19.08 -15.35
C ASN A 162 17.28 19.73 -14.55
N THR A 163 16.79 19.08 -13.49
CA THR A 163 15.70 19.60 -12.66
C THR A 163 16.21 20.52 -11.53
N ALA A 164 15.29 21.29 -10.94
CA ALA A 164 15.60 22.04 -9.71
C ALA A 164 15.94 21.10 -8.53
N LEU A 165 15.43 19.86 -8.56
CA LEU A 165 15.71 18.83 -7.56
C LEU A 165 17.14 18.32 -7.70
N GLY A 166 17.56 17.91 -8.89
CA GLY A 166 18.92 17.39 -9.10
C GLY A 166 20.02 18.41 -8.87
N LYS A 167 19.71 19.71 -8.90
CA LYS A 167 20.66 20.75 -8.43
C LYS A 167 20.90 20.72 -6.93
N LYS A 168 19.92 20.27 -6.14
CA LYS A 168 19.95 20.27 -4.66
C LYS A 168 20.14 18.88 -4.06
N TYR A 169 19.78 17.83 -4.78
CA TYR A 169 19.63 16.49 -4.26
C TYR A 169 20.37 15.47 -5.15
N ASP A 170 21.03 14.51 -4.53
CA ASP A 170 21.64 13.34 -5.17
C ASP A 170 20.67 12.17 -5.17
N LEU A 171 20.61 11.45 -6.29
CA LEU A 171 20.02 10.11 -6.31
C LEU A 171 20.93 9.13 -5.57
N ILE A 172 20.33 8.10 -5.00
CA ILE A 172 20.97 7.03 -4.26
C ILE A 172 21.22 5.88 -5.22
N ILE A 173 22.49 5.49 -5.30
CA ILE A 173 22.96 4.36 -6.09
C ILE A 173 23.62 3.38 -5.13
N GLU A 174 23.14 2.14 -5.10
CA GLU A 174 23.68 1.05 -4.28
C GLU A 174 24.14 -0.06 -5.22
N GLU A 175 25.39 -0.52 -5.07
CA GLU A 175 25.97 -1.58 -5.91
C GLU A 175 25.92 -1.32 -7.43
N GLY A 176 25.84 -0.04 -7.82
CA GLY A 176 25.72 0.38 -9.22
C GLY A 176 24.28 0.44 -9.75
N GLU A 177 23.28 0.11 -8.93
CA GLU A 177 21.86 0.21 -9.26
C GLU A 177 21.22 1.47 -8.66
N LEU A 178 20.34 2.11 -9.43
CA LEU A 178 19.56 3.25 -8.97
C LEU A 178 18.45 2.74 -8.03
N VAL A 179 18.58 3.01 -6.73
CA VAL A 179 17.57 2.60 -5.73
C VAL A 179 16.64 3.74 -5.33
N SER A 180 16.94 4.97 -5.74
CA SER A 180 16.10 6.13 -5.42
C SER A 180 14.66 6.01 -5.87
N GLN A 181 14.42 5.37 -7.01
CA GLN A 181 13.11 5.28 -7.62
C GLN A 181 12.31 4.13 -6.98
N GLN A 182 11.06 4.38 -6.60
CA GLN A 182 10.20 3.42 -5.89
C GLN A 182 10.94 2.76 -4.71
N TYR A 183 11.58 3.59 -3.87
CA TYR A 183 12.41 3.12 -2.76
C TYR A 183 11.55 2.31 -1.78
N ARG A 184 11.89 1.03 -1.63
CA ARG A 184 11.10 0.08 -0.84
C ARG A 184 11.33 0.25 0.66
N THR A 185 10.24 0.21 1.42
CA THR A 185 10.21 0.16 2.88
C THR A 185 9.29 -0.97 3.34
N ASP A 186 9.24 -1.28 4.63
CA ASP A 186 8.28 -2.25 5.19
C ASP A 186 6.86 -1.70 5.34
N ILE A 187 6.65 -0.41 5.02
CA ILE A 187 5.34 0.28 5.10
C ILE A 187 4.86 0.84 3.75
N GLY A 188 5.47 0.40 2.64
CA GLY A 188 5.17 0.86 1.27
C GLY A 188 6.39 1.38 0.51
N SER A 189 6.20 1.83 -0.73
CA SER A 189 7.25 2.47 -1.53
C SER A 189 7.19 4.00 -1.44
N ILE A 190 8.36 4.62 -1.37
CA ILE A 190 8.54 6.06 -1.56
C ILE A 190 8.78 6.30 -3.05
N ASP A 191 8.02 7.18 -3.70
CA ASP A 191 8.17 7.42 -5.15
C ASP A 191 9.63 7.76 -5.51
N ILE A 192 10.22 8.76 -4.85
CA ILE A 192 11.65 9.05 -4.99
C ILE A 192 12.27 9.34 -3.62
N LEU A 193 13.30 8.58 -3.25
CA LEU A 193 14.16 8.86 -2.10
C LEU A 193 15.50 9.43 -2.56
N ALA A 194 15.84 10.63 -2.11
CA ALA A 194 17.08 11.31 -2.49
C ALA A 194 17.90 11.75 -1.26
N LYS A 195 19.09 12.31 -1.50
CA LYS A 195 20.00 12.85 -0.49
C LYS A 195 20.26 14.34 -0.72
N ASP A 196 20.11 15.15 0.30
CA ASP A 196 20.49 16.56 0.29
C ASP A 196 22.00 16.72 0.13
N LYS A 197 22.40 17.38 -0.96
CA LYS A 197 23.81 17.63 -1.32
C LYS A 197 24.56 18.40 -0.25
N LYS A 198 23.86 19.24 0.53
CA LYS A 198 24.48 20.15 1.49
C LYS A 198 24.78 19.46 2.82
N ASN A 199 23.88 18.62 3.30
CA ASN A 199 23.97 18.07 4.66
C ASN A 199 23.83 16.54 4.73
N GLY A 200 23.59 15.87 3.61
CA GLY A 200 23.44 14.41 3.52
C GLY A 200 22.12 13.88 4.11
N SER A 201 21.17 14.74 4.43
CA SER A 201 19.84 14.33 4.89
C SER A 201 19.03 13.66 3.78
N TYR A 202 18.17 12.72 4.15
CA TYR A 202 17.23 12.10 3.25
C TYR A 202 16.11 13.07 2.86
N VAL A 203 15.64 12.92 1.63
CA VAL A 203 14.54 13.69 1.07
C VAL A 203 13.54 12.71 0.49
N VAL A 204 12.37 12.63 1.13
CA VAL A 204 11.22 11.85 0.69
C VAL A 204 10.45 12.70 -0.31
N ILE A 205 10.25 12.21 -1.54
CA ILE A 205 9.53 12.92 -2.58
C ILE A 205 8.33 12.08 -2.99
N GLU A 206 7.15 12.70 -2.94
CA GLU A 206 5.86 12.12 -3.28
C GLU A 206 5.29 12.85 -4.51
N LEU A 207 4.86 12.11 -5.51
CA LEU A 207 4.37 12.63 -6.78
C LEU A 207 2.85 12.47 -6.88
N LYS A 208 2.16 13.50 -7.36
CA LYS A 208 0.73 13.46 -7.70
C LYS A 208 0.51 14.16 -9.04
N LYS A 209 -0.05 13.48 -10.04
CA LYS A 209 -0.22 14.13 -11.36
C LYS A 209 -1.20 15.32 -11.38
N ASN A 210 -2.18 15.29 -10.48
CA ASN A 210 -3.31 16.21 -10.50
C ASN A 210 -3.28 17.13 -9.26
N GLN A 211 -4.43 17.72 -8.98
CA GLN A 211 -4.71 18.29 -7.68
C GLN A 211 -4.57 17.25 -6.57
N THR A 212 -3.78 17.58 -5.55
CA THR A 212 -3.62 16.81 -4.31
C THR A 212 -4.33 17.51 -3.13
N SER A 213 -4.54 16.77 -2.04
CA SER A 213 -5.21 17.19 -0.80
C SER A 213 -4.39 16.80 0.44
N ASP A 214 -5.00 16.86 1.62
CA ASP A 214 -4.35 16.57 2.91
C ASP A 214 -3.88 15.12 3.07
N ASP A 215 -4.46 14.18 2.34
CA ASP A 215 -4.06 12.77 2.28
C ASP A 215 -2.59 12.58 1.87
N THR A 216 -2.08 13.42 0.98
CA THR A 216 -0.69 13.36 0.50
C THR A 216 0.29 13.86 1.56
N VAL A 217 -0.13 14.80 2.42
CA VAL A 217 0.68 15.21 3.58
C VAL A 217 0.83 14.05 4.56
N GLY A 218 -0.23 13.26 4.77
CA GLY A 218 -0.18 12.04 5.58
C GLY A 218 0.80 11.00 5.02
N GLN A 219 0.80 10.80 3.70
CA GLN A 219 1.73 9.87 3.01
C GLN A 219 3.20 10.30 3.20
N VAL A 220 3.52 11.57 2.92
CA VAL A 220 4.88 12.10 3.12
C VAL A 220 5.30 12.02 4.58
N ALA A 221 4.43 12.42 5.52
CA ALA A 221 4.74 12.39 6.94
C ALA A 221 5.04 10.96 7.44
N ARG A 222 4.28 9.98 6.98
CA ARG A 222 4.49 8.56 7.27
C ARG A 222 5.90 8.12 6.86
N TYR A 223 6.30 8.39 5.63
CA TYR A 223 7.62 8.00 5.13
C TYR A 223 8.77 8.79 5.77
N MET A 224 8.58 10.07 6.05
CA MET A 224 9.55 10.85 6.83
C MET A 224 9.76 10.24 8.23
N GLY A 225 8.68 9.84 8.91
CA GLY A 225 8.75 9.13 10.19
C GLY A 225 9.55 7.83 10.08
N TRP A 226 9.27 7.04 9.04
CA TRP A 226 10.00 5.81 8.76
C TRP A 226 11.50 6.04 8.56
N ILE A 227 11.89 7.04 7.76
CA ILE A 227 13.29 7.40 7.51
C ILE A 227 13.98 7.85 8.79
N LYS A 228 13.29 8.64 9.61
CA LYS A 228 13.82 9.12 10.89
C LYS A 228 14.20 7.96 11.81
N GLU A 229 13.35 6.94 11.89
CA GLU A 229 13.58 5.77 12.74
C GLU A 229 14.58 4.78 12.13
N ASN A 230 14.40 4.42 10.85
CA ASN A 230 15.17 3.34 10.22
C ASN A 230 16.51 3.77 9.64
N LYS A 231 16.65 5.06 9.30
CA LYS A 231 17.91 5.62 8.77
C LYS A 231 18.57 6.61 9.74
N ASN A 232 18.02 6.77 10.94
CA ASN A 232 18.52 7.67 11.99
C ASN A 232 18.68 9.13 11.53
N ASP A 233 17.79 9.61 10.67
CA ASP A 233 17.85 10.97 10.14
C ASP A 233 16.73 11.87 10.69
N ASN A 234 17.05 12.59 11.75
CA ASN A 234 16.15 13.58 12.36
C ASN A 234 15.90 14.82 11.49
N ASN A 235 16.68 15.00 10.42
CA ASN A 235 16.62 16.15 9.53
C ASN A 235 16.00 15.81 8.16
N VAL A 236 15.36 14.64 8.04
CA VAL A 236 14.63 14.24 6.83
C VAL A 236 13.67 15.33 6.39
N LYS A 237 13.59 15.54 5.08
CA LYS A 237 12.67 16.48 4.44
C LYS A 237 11.65 15.74 3.59
N GLY A 238 10.46 16.32 3.50
CA GLY A 238 9.42 15.89 2.57
C GLY A 238 9.29 16.88 1.42
N ILE A 239 9.01 16.36 0.23
CA ILE A 239 8.65 17.14 -0.94
C ILE A 239 7.40 16.52 -1.56
N ILE A 240 6.39 17.35 -1.80
CA ILE A 240 5.22 16.97 -2.58
C ILE A 240 5.34 17.64 -3.94
N ILE A 241 5.21 16.89 -5.03
CA ILE A 241 5.19 17.44 -6.39
C ILE A 241 3.82 17.18 -6.99
N ALA A 242 3.11 18.24 -7.35
CA ALA A 242 1.74 18.12 -7.85
C ALA A 242 1.41 19.05 -9.02
N GLY A 243 0.41 18.69 -9.82
CA GLY A 243 -0.10 19.61 -10.87
C GLY A 243 -0.92 20.77 -10.28
N ALA A 244 -1.56 20.55 -9.14
CA ALA A 244 -2.26 21.57 -8.34
C ALA A 244 -2.40 21.11 -6.89
N PHE A 245 -2.88 21.97 -5.99
CA PHE A 245 -3.28 21.57 -4.64
C PHE A 245 -4.53 22.32 -4.18
N ASP A 246 -5.23 21.78 -3.17
CA ASP A 246 -6.40 22.40 -2.57
C ASP A 246 -6.09 23.16 -1.25
N LYS A 247 -7.12 23.81 -0.69
CA LYS A 247 -6.99 24.50 0.60
C LYS A 247 -6.74 23.55 1.77
N LYS A 248 -7.16 22.29 1.69
CA LYS A 248 -6.96 21.33 2.78
C LYS A 248 -5.48 21.00 2.91
N LEU A 249 -4.80 20.74 1.80
CA LEU A 249 -3.35 20.58 1.76
C LEU A 249 -2.65 21.83 2.33
N GLU A 250 -3.08 23.03 1.92
CA GLU A 250 -2.52 24.28 2.45
C GLU A 250 -2.63 24.37 3.99
N TYR A 251 -3.79 24.02 4.56
CA TYR A 251 -3.97 24.01 6.01
C TYR A 251 -3.16 22.90 6.70
N ALA A 252 -3.08 21.71 6.11
CA ALA A 252 -2.30 20.61 6.65
C ALA A 252 -0.81 20.96 6.74
N LEU A 253 -0.25 21.59 5.70
CA LEU A 253 1.15 22.01 5.67
C LEU A 253 1.51 23.06 6.74
N LYS A 254 0.53 23.86 7.21
CA LYS A 254 0.79 24.81 8.32
C LYS A 254 1.15 24.10 9.62
N MET A 255 0.80 22.83 9.75
CA MET A 255 1.06 22.03 10.94
C MET A 255 2.26 21.09 10.80
N VAL A 256 2.73 20.83 9.57
CA VAL A 256 3.83 19.88 9.30
C VAL A 256 5.10 20.64 8.97
N SER A 257 6.15 20.42 9.76
CA SER A 257 7.48 21.00 9.52
C SER A 257 8.25 20.23 8.45
N ASN A 258 9.17 20.91 7.76
CA ASN A 258 10.12 20.31 6.81
C ASN A 258 9.47 19.61 5.60
N VAL A 259 8.29 20.05 5.18
CA VAL A 259 7.65 19.63 3.93
C VAL A 259 7.55 20.82 2.97
N GLU A 260 8.06 20.64 1.75
CA GLU A 260 7.96 21.61 0.65
C GLU A 260 6.98 21.10 -0.42
N VAL A 261 6.38 22.03 -1.16
CA VAL A 261 5.52 21.69 -2.32
C VAL A 261 6.08 22.32 -3.57
N PHE A 262 6.17 21.52 -4.63
CA PHE A 262 6.48 21.96 -5.98
C PHE A 262 5.25 21.74 -6.86
N LEU A 263 4.95 22.75 -7.66
CA LEU A 263 4.02 22.59 -8.77
C LEU A 263 4.79 22.23 -10.03
N TYR A 264 4.28 21.27 -10.80
CA TYR A 264 4.78 20.99 -12.12
C TYR A 264 3.76 21.38 -13.18
N GLU A 265 4.24 21.81 -14.34
CA GLU A 265 3.42 22.19 -15.48
C GLU A 265 3.94 21.47 -16.73
N LEU A 266 3.02 21.01 -17.59
CA LEU A 266 3.35 20.42 -18.88
C LEU A 266 3.11 21.46 -19.98
N ASP A 267 4.17 21.95 -20.60
CA ASP A 267 4.10 22.79 -21.80
C ASP A 267 4.35 21.93 -23.05
N PHE A 268 3.29 21.64 -23.80
CA PHE A 268 3.38 20.90 -25.06
C PHE A 268 3.05 21.80 -26.24
N LYS A 269 4.01 21.97 -27.15
CA LYS A 269 3.85 22.77 -28.37
C LYS A 269 4.12 21.93 -29.61
N LEU A 270 3.08 21.73 -30.41
CA LEU A 270 3.16 21.08 -31.73
C LEU A 270 3.07 22.14 -32.83
N THR A 271 4.09 22.24 -33.68
CA THR A 271 4.09 23.14 -34.83
C THR A 271 4.03 22.36 -36.13
N GLY A 272 3.19 22.81 -37.06
CA GLY A 272 3.07 22.21 -38.39
C GLY A 272 4.24 22.58 -39.30
N PHE A 273 4.60 21.64 -40.18
CA PHE A 273 5.51 21.91 -41.28
C PHE A 273 4.74 22.57 -42.42
N SER A 274 5.17 23.76 -42.85
CA SER A 274 4.73 24.34 -44.13
C SER A 274 5.73 23.96 -45.21
N LYS A 275 5.23 23.38 -46.31
CA LYS A 275 6.00 23.30 -47.56
C LYS A 275 6.22 24.69 -48.15
#